data_AF-A0A817S4B5-F1
#
_entry.id   AF-A0A817S4B5-F1
#
_cell.length_a   1.000
_cell.length_b   1.000
_cell.length_c   1.000
_cell.angle_alpha   90.00
_cell.angle_beta   90.00
_cell.angle_gamma   90.00
#
_symmetry.space_group_name_H-M   'P 1'
#
loop_
_entity.id
_entity.type
_entity.pdbx_description
1 polymer ?
#
loop_
_entity_poly.entity_id
_entity_poly.type
_entity_poly.pdbx_seq_one_letter_code
_entity_poly.pdbx_strand_id
1 'polypeptide(L)'
;CSVTLDQIELLLLKLSHLKHFEIQAQGNEDLCDGLRWQMLVSHIKMFNFKFQLFSQFGRAKQQEILSSFSNPFWIIEKHWFVVFNQYEIYTVPRFAETSTCESFLPPIYRTVSDERLFYDHIFTLALNQIDEEQLLADRYRFPQVRVLSLAKYLPLDNLRALVDLSQVRYLKASLEKFVQLADSMPRLGELALSSLS
;
A
#
# COMPACT_ATOMS: atom_id res chain seq x y z
N CYS A 1 -8.57 2.70 -12.70
CA CYS A 1 -7.57 2.52 -13.77
C CYS A 1 -7.04 1.09 -13.82
N SER A 2 -6.75 0.63 -15.05
CA SER A 2 -6.09 -0.65 -15.31
C SER A 2 -4.60 -0.59 -15.00
N VAL A 3 -4.05 -1.68 -14.51
CA VAL A 3 -2.65 -1.84 -14.13
C VAL A 3 -2.10 -3.07 -14.78
N THR A 4 -0.85 -3.01 -15.24
CA THR A 4 -0.11 -4.18 -15.70
C THR A 4 0.97 -4.56 -14.70
N LEU A 5 1.38 -5.83 -14.73
CA LEU A 5 2.47 -6.33 -13.90
C LEU A 5 3.79 -5.63 -14.22
N ASP A 6 4.01 -5.26 -15.50
CA ASP A 6 5.19 -4.50 -15.94
C ASP A 6 5.28 -3.13 -15.23
N GLN A 7 4.14 -2.45 -15.08
CA GLN A 7 4.10 -1.16 -14.37
C GLN A 7 4.45 -1.32 -12.89
N ILE A 8 4.01 -2.41 -12.27
CA ILE A 8 4.31 -2.70 -10.87
C ILE A 8 5.77 -3.13 -10.70
N GLU A 9 6.32 -3.88 -11.64
CA GLU A 9 7.74 -4.24 -11.64
C GLU A 9 8.63 -3.00 -11.69
N LEU A 10 8.38 -2.08 -12.63
CA LEU A 10 9.09 -0.81 -12.70
C LEU A 10 9.00 0.00 -11.40
N LEU A 11 7.86 -0.08 -10.72
CA LEU A 11 7.67 0.55 -9.42
C LEU A 11 8.52 -0.09 -8.33
N LEU A 12 8.50 -1.42 -8.23
CA LEU A 12 9.24 -2.17 -7.22
C LEU A 12 10.76 -2.02 -7.39
N LEU A 13 11.24 -1.88 -8.62
CA LEU A 13 12.65 -1.59 -8.90
C LEU A 13 13.13 -0.26 -8.29
N LYS A 14 12.25 0.73 -8.18
CA LYS A 14 12.56 2.02 -7.53
C LYS A 14 12.54 1.93 -5.99
N LEU A 15 11.96 0.88 -5.43
CA LEU A 15 11.71 0.73 -4.00
C LEU A 15 12.48 -0.42 -3.38
N SER A 16 13.80 -0.46 -3.59
CA SER A 16 14.67 -1.53 -3.12
C SER A 16 14.66 -1.74 -1.59
N HIS A 17 14.21 -0.76 -0.82
CA HIS A 17 14.09 -0.82 0.64
C HIS A 17 12.73 -1.31 1.15
N LEU A 18 11.75 -1.51 0.26
CA LEU A 18 10.40 -1.89 0.63
C LEU A 18 10.38 -3.26 1.33
N LYS A 19 9.71 -3.32 2.48
CA LYS A 19 9.55 -4.53 3.29
C LYS A 19 8.11 -4.99 3.36
N HIS A 20 7.15 -4.08 3.26
CA HIS A 20 5.73 -4.41 3.26
C HIS A 20 5.08 -3.75 2.03
N PHE A 21 4.39 -4.55 1.22
CA PHE A 21 3.71 -4.07 0.02
C PHE A 21 2.29 -4.62 -0.04
N GLU A 22 1.31 -3.72 -0.09
CA GLU A 22 -0.09 -4.06 -0.32
C GLU A 22 -0.58 -3.38 -1.58
N ILE A 23 -1.29 -4.12 -2.44
CA ILE A 23 -1.85 -3.57 -3.66
C ILE A 23 -3.27 -4.07 -3.90
N GLN A 24 -4.17 -3.14 -4.18
CA GLN A 24 -5.51 -3.40 -4.66
C GLN A 24 -5.68 -2.74 -6.02
N ALA A 25 -5.88 -3.53 -7.07
CA ALA A 25 -5.90 -3.02 -8.43
C ALA A 25 -6.88 -3.73 -9.35
N GLN A 26 -7.17 -3.10 -10.49
CA GLN A 26 -7.85 -3.72 -11.63
C GLN A 26 -6.85 -3.97 -12.75
N GLY A 27 -6.95 -5.09 -13.46
CA GLY A 27 -6.05 -5.39 -14.59
C GLY A 27 -6.39 -6.65 -15.36
N ASN A 28 -5.41 -7.13 -16.13
CA ASN A 28 -5.55 -8.30 -16.98
C ASN A 28 -4.94 -9.56 -16.32
N GLU A 29 -4.92 -10.65 -17.09
CA GLU A 29 -4.38 -11.96 -16.69
C GLU A 29 -2.90 -11.89 -16.24
N ASP A 30 -2.14 -10.90 -16.70
CA ASP A 30 -0.74 -10.72 -16.31
C ASP A 30 -0.57 -10.53 -14.79
N LEU A 31 -1.58 -9.98 -14.10
CA LEU A 31 -1.59 -9.88 -12.64
C LEU A 31 -1.73 -11.23 -11.93
N CYS A 32 -2.05 -12.31 -12.65
CA CYS A 32 -2.25 -13.67 -12.14
C CYS A 32 -1.02 -14.57 -12.27
N ASP A 33 0.14 -14.05 -12.68
CA ASP A 33 1.36 -14.85 -12.81
C ASP A 33 2.10 -14.99 -11.47
N GLY A 34 1.83 -16.07 -10.74
CA GLY A 34 2.43 -16.33 -9.43
C GLY A 34 3.94 -16.56 -9.46
N LEU A 35 4.50 -17.03 -10.57
CA LEU A 35 5.95 -17.23 -10.71
C LEU A 35 6.66 -15.89 -10.92
N ARG A 36 6.08 -15.03 -11.76
CA ARG A 36 6.61 -13.69 -11.97
C ARG A 36 6.52 -12.85 -10.70
N TRP A 37 5.38 -12.90 -10.00
CA TRP A 37 5.24 -12.26 -8.70
C TRP A 37 6.27 -12.73 -7.68
N GLN A 38 6.55 -14.04 -7.63
CA GLN A 38 7.57 -14.58 -6.74
C GLN A 38 8.95 -13.94 -6.94
N MET A 39 9.36 -13.73 -8.20
CA MET A 39 10.62 -13.05 -8.50
C MET A 39 10.59 -11.61 -8.01
N LEU A 40 9.52 -10.87 -8.31
CA LEU A 40 9.36 -9.45 -8.00
C LEU A 40 9.33 -9.16 -6.49
N VAL A 41 8.64 -9.98 -5.70
CA VAL A 41 8.39 -9.73 -4.27
C VAL A 41 9.25 -10.59 -3.35
N SER A 42 10.30 -11.20 -3.90
CA SER A 42 11.25 -12.06 -3.17
C SER A 42 11.88 -11.34 -1.98
N HIS A 43 12.30 -10.08 -2.16
CA HIS A 43 12.92 -9.24 -1.15
C HIS A 43 11.94 -8.57 -0.16
N ILE A 44 10.64 -8.60 -0.45
CA ILE A 44 9.58 -7.98 0.35
C ILE A 44 9.16 -8.97 1.44
N LYS A 45 9.09 -8.57 2.71
CA LYS A 45 8.72 -9.49 3.80
C LYS A 45 7.23 -9.86 3.77
N MET A 46 6.37 -8.87 3.57
CA MET A 46 4.91 -9.06 3.50
C MET A 46 4.40 -8.51 2.18
N PHE A 47 3.71 -9.35 1.42
CA PHE A 47 3.12 -8.98 0.15
C PHE A 47 1.66 -9.40 0.10
N ASN A 48 0.78 -8.40 -0.03
CA ASN A 48 -0.66 -8.57 0.05
C ASN A 48 -1.25 -8.03 -1.24
N PHE A 49 -2.12 -8.79 -1.90
CA PHE A 49 -2.77 -8.31 -3.11
C PHE A 49 -4.24 -8.66 -3.19
N LYS A 50 -4.97 -7.77 -3.87
CA LYS A 50 -6.32 -8.00 -4.36
C LYS A 50 -6.43 -7.45 -5.78
N PHE A 51 -6.58 -8.31 -6.76
CA PHE A 51 -6.74 -7.92 -8.16
C PHE A 51 -8.15 -8.25 -8.64
N GLN A 52 -8.79 -7.27 -9.26
CA GLN A 52 -10.02 -7.45 -10.02
C GLN A 52 -9.68 -7.51 -11.51
N LEU A 53 -10.05 -8.59 -12.16
CA LEU A 53 -9.68 -8.96 -13.51
C LEU A 53 -10.81 -8.56 -14.47
N PHE A 54 -10.45 -8.05 -15.65
CA PHE A 54 -11.46 -7.67 -16.66
C PHE A 54 -12.11 -8.89 -17.33
N SER A 55 -11.44 -10.02 -17.32
CA SER A 55 -11.88 -11.23 -18.00
C SER A 55 -12.22 -12.34 -17.01
N GLN A 56 -13.25 -13.11 -17.33
CA GLN A 56 -13.48 -14.40 -16.69
C GLN A 56 -12.60 -15.47 -17.30
N PHE A 57 -12.18 -16.41 -16.47
CA PHE A 57 -11.43 -17.59 -16.91
C PHE A 57 -12.25 -18.85 -16.69
N GLY A 58 -12.16 -19.79 -17.62
CA GLY A 58 -12.69 -21.14 -17.42
C GLY A 58 -11.94 -21.89 -16.31
N ARG A 59 -12.56 -22.95 -15.76
CA ARG A 59 -12.00 -23.71 -14.62
C ARG A 59 -10.57 -24.19 -14.83
N ALA A 60 -10.24 -24.70 -16.03
CA ALA A 60 -8.90 -25.18 -16.34
C ALA A 60 -7.85 -24.07 -16.17
N LYS A 61 -8.15 -22.86 -16.67
CA LYS A 61 -7.25 -21.72 -16.58
C LYS A 61 -7.16 -21.16 -15.15
N GLN A 62 -8.26 -21.18 -14.39
CA GLN A 62 -8.24 -20.84 -12.96
C GLN A 62 -7.33 -21.80 -12.17
N GLN A 63 -7.38 -23.11 -12.46
CA GLN A 63 -6.50 -24.09 -11.83
C GLN A 63 -5.03 -23.87 -12.19
N GLU A 64 -4.74 -23.57 -13.45
CA GLU A 64 -3.39 -23.19 -13.90
C GLU A 64 -2.86 -21.98 -13.11
N ILE A 65 -3.66 -20.91 -13.02
CA ILE A 65 -3.32 -19.71 -12.24
C ILE A 65 -3.04 -20.08 -10.78
N LEU A 66 -3.96 -20.79 -10.12
CA LEU A 66 -3.79 -21.19 -8.71
C LEU A 66 -2.55 -22.09 -8.50
N SER A 67 -2.22 -22.94 -9.46
CA SER A 67 -1.03 -23.79 -9.38
C SER A 67 0.27 -22.98 -9.35
N SER A 68 0.32 -21.83 -10.03
CA SER A 68 1.48 -20.92 -10.00
C SER A 68 1.73 -20.32 -8.60
N PHE A 69 0.70 -20.24 -7.76
CA PHE A 69 0.75 -19.75 -6.37
C PHE A 69 0.85 -20.88 -5.33
N SER A 70 0.86 -22.15 -5.74
CA SER A 70 0.81 -23.30 -4.82
C SER A 70 2.19 -23.82 -4.40
N ASN A 71 3.22 -22.99 -4.53
CA ASN A 71 4.62 -23.38 -4.30
C ASN A 71 5.12 -22.94 -2.89
N PRO A 72 6.26 -23.49 -2.40
CA PRO A 72 6.80 -23.20 -1.07
C PRO A 72 7.00 -21.72 -0.75
N PHE A 73 7.35 -20.89 -1.74
CA PHE A 73 7.53 -19.46 -1.53
C PHE A 73 6.24 -18.82 -0.99
N TRP A 74 5.09 -19.10 -1.61
CA TRP A 74 3.81 -18.53 -1.20
C TRP A 74 3.32 -19.10 0.13
N ILE A 75 3.38 -20.42 0.28
CA ILE A 75 2.74 -21.13 1.40
C ILE A 75 3.60 -21.09 2.68
N ILE A 76 4.91 -21.21 2.53
CA ILE A 76 5.86 -21.36 3.65
C ILE A 76 6.55 -20.04 3.93
N GLU A 77 7.16 -19.40 2.92
CA GLU A 77 7.95 -18.18 3.17
C GLU A 77 7.07 -16.97 3.42
N LYS A 78 6.03 -16.77 2.60
CA LYS A 78 5.12 -15.65 2.79
C LYS A 78 4.05 -15.95 3.84
N HIS A 79 3.69 -17.21 4.04
CA HIS A 79 2.50 -17.64 4.80
C HIS A 79 1.18 -17.14 4.19
N TRP A 80 0.95 -17.38 2.89
CA TRP A 80 -0.29 -16.99 2.22
C TRP A 80 -0.96 -18.15 1.51
N PHE A 81 -2.28 -18.10 1.49
CA PHE A 81 -3.11 -18.77 0.50
C PHE A 81 -3.52 -17.76 -0.56
N VAL A 82 -3.69 -18.22 -1.80
CA VAL A 82 -4.25 -17.42 -2.88
C VAL A 82 -5.61 -17.97 -3.25
N VAL A 83 -6.60 -17.08 -3.25
CA VAL A 83 -7.98 -17.39 -3.60
C VAL A 83 -8.30 -16.77 -4.93
N PHE A 84 -8.98 -17.54 -5.78
CA PHE A 84 -9.50 -17.08 -7.05
C PHE A 84 -11.03 -17.22 -7.04
N ASN A 85 -11.75 -16.11 -7.26
CA ASN A 85 -13.19 -16.09 -7.34
C ASN A 85 -13.65 -15.28 -8.57
N GLN A 86 -14.08 -15.96 -9.64
CA GLN A 86 -14.63 -15.39 -10.88
C GLN A 86 -13.77 -14.31 -11.55
N TYR A 87 -13.79 -13.09 -11.01
CA TYR A 87 -13.09 -11.89 -11.46
C TYR A 87 -12.06 -11.41 -10.45
N GLU A 88 -11.87 -12.07 -9.32
CA GLU A 88 -10.98 -11.62 -8.27
C GLU A 88 -9.92 -12.67 -7.98
N ILE A 89 -8.67 -12.24 -7.85
CA ILE A 89 -7.62 -13.03 -7.24
C ILE A 89 -7.05 -12.24 -6.07
N TYR A 90 -6.95 -12.87 -4.91
CA TYR A 90 -6.48 -12.19 -3.72
C TYR A 90 -5.79 -13.14 -2.76
N THR A 91 -5.03 -12.52 -1.90
CA THR A 91 -4.08 -13.16 -1.02
C THR A 91 -4.73 -13.18 0.38
N VAL A 92 -4.73 -14.34 1.05
CA VAL A 92 -5.27 -14.53 2.41
C VAL A 92 -4.12 -14.97 3.32
N PRO A 93 -3.85 -14.26 4.43
CA PRO A 93 -2.78 -14.65 5.34
C PRO A 93 -3.11 -16.01 5.97
N ARG A 94 -2.12 -16.90 5.97
CA ARG A 94 -2.14 -18.14 6.73
C ARG A 94 -1.83 -17.79 8.19
N PHE A 95 -2.85 -17.42 8.93
CA PHE A 95 -2.73 -17.29 10.38
C PHE A 95 -2.64 -18.69 11.01
N ALA A 96 -1.68 -18.91 11.90
CA ALA A 96 -1.89 -19.88 12.97
C ALA A 96 -2.97 -19.30 13.89
N GLU A 97 -3.83 -20.13 14.48
CA GLU A 97 -4.80 -19.68 15.50
C GLU A 97 -4.05 -18.89 16.58
N THR A 98 -4.19 -17.57 16.56
CA THR A 98 -3.78 -16.69 17.64
C THR A 98 -5.04 -16.00 18.13
N SER A 99 -5.40 -16.34 19.36
CA SER A 99 -6.49 -15.70 20.08
C SER A 99 -6.18 -14.20 20.22
N THR A 100 -7.08 -13.36 19.73
CA THR A 100 -7.06 -11.93 20.00
C THR A 100 -7.64 -11.67 21.37
N CYS A 101 -6.86 -11.05 22.25
CA CYS A 101 -7.36 -10.53 23.52
C CYS A 101 -8.07 -9.19 23.25
N GLU A 102 -9.37 -9.15 23.50
CA GLU A 102 -10.27 -8.00 23.23
C GLU A 102 -10.02 -6.78 24.14
N SER A 103 -9.00 -6.81 25.00
CA SER A 103 -8.80 -5.81 26.06
C SER A 103 -7.68 -4.81 25.81
N PHE A 104 -7.42 -4.42 24.56
CA PHE A 104 -6.52 -3.29 24.28
C PHE A 104 -7.31 -2.00 24.11
N LEU A 105 -7.21 -1.11 25.10
CA LEU A 105 -7.63 0.28 24.98
C LEU A 105 -6.37 1.16 24.92
N PRO A 106 -6.19 1.96 23.87
CA PRO A 106 -5.07 2.89 23.81
C PRO A 106 -5.25 3.97 24.90
N PRO A 107 -4.16 4.39 25.58
CA PRO A 107 -4.24 5.51 26.51
C PRO A 107 -4.48 6.81 25.72
N ILE A 108 -5.56 7.53 26.09
CA ILE A 108 -5.87 8.85 25.55
C ILE A 108 -5.17 9.89 26.42
N TYR A 109 -4.08 10.47 25.91
CA TYR A 109 -3.48 11.66 26.50
C TYR A 109 -3.95 12.90 25.73
N ARG A 110 -4.43 13.92 26.46
CA ARG A 110 -4.66 15.27 25.95
C ARG A 110 -4.07 16.30 26.91
N THR A 111 -3.08 17.02 26.43
CA THR A 111 -2.65 18.38 26.79
C THR A 111 -1.92 18.90 25.52
N VAL A 112 -2.07 20.12 24.99
CA VAL A 112 -1.73 21.46 25.52
C VAL A 112 -2.41 22.52 24.62
N SER A 113 -2.62 23.74 25.16
CA SER A 113 -3.12 24.95 24.50
C SER A 113 -2.03 25.75 23.76
N ASP A 114 -1.29 25.12 22.85
CA ASP A 114 -0.34 25.83 21.97
C ASP A 114 -0.29 25.16 20.59
N GLU A 115 -0.99 25.75 19.62
CA GLU A 115 -1.28 25.14 18.31
C GLU A 115 -0.03 24.90 17.46
N ARG A 116 1.09 25.59 17.74
CA ARG A 116 2.33 25.45 16.95
C ARG A 116 3.17 24.24 17.34
N LEU A 117 3.18 23.85 18.62
CA LEU A 117 3.90 22.66 19.10
C LEU A 117 3.18 21.36 18.71
N PHE A 118 1.88 21.43 18.41
CA PHE A 118 1.07 20.25 18.08
C PHE A 118 1.55 19.55 16.81
N TYR A 119 1.93 20.29 15.76
CA TYR A 119 2.26 19.73 14.45
C TYR A 119 3.59 18.96 14.42
N ASP A 120 4.55 19.36 15.25
CA ASP A 120 5.86 18.69 15.35
C ASP A 120 5.76 17.31 15.99
N HIS A 121 4.63 17.01 16.67
CA HIS A 121 4.38 15.72 17.31
C HIS A 121 3.43 14.82 16.50
N ILE A 122 3.04 15.24 15.29
CA ILE A 122 2.21 14.43 14.41
C ILE A 122 3.09 13.50 13.58
N PHE A 123 3.05 12.21 13.92
CA PHE A 123 3.74 11.14 13.20
C PHE A 123 2.86 10.48 12.13
N THR A 124 1.54 10.63 12.24
CA THR A 124 0.54 10.02 11.35
C THR A 124 -0.39 11.08 10.81
N LEU A 125 -0.46 11.22 9.50
CA LEU A 125 -1.32 12.19 8.82
C LEU A 125 -2.21 11.48 7.78
N ALA A 126 -3.51 11.69 7.88
CA ALA A 126 -4.49 11.18 6.92
C ALA A 126 -5.25 12.34 6.28
N LEU A 127 -5.10 12.49 4.96
CA LEU A 127 -5.74 13.53 4.17
C LEU A 127 -6.90 12.90 3.39
N ASN A 128 -8.07 12.85 4.05
CA ASN A 128 -9.27 12.17 3.54
C ASN A 128 -10.17 13.12 2.72
N GLN A 129 -10.28 14.36 3.15
CA GLN A 129 -10.95 15.44 2.44
C GLN A 129 -9.99 16.62 2.43
N ILE A 130 -9.62 17.05 1.23
CA ILE A 130 -8.70 18.16 1.02
C ILE A 130 -9.51 19.27 0.36
N ASP A 131 -9.62 20.39 1.03
CA ASP A 131 -9.81 21.68 0.38
C ASP A 131 -8.40 22.27 0.19
N GLU A 132 -7.88 22.18 -1.03
CA GLU A 132 -6.49 22.54 -1.32
C GLU A 132 -6.21 24.02 -1.02
N GLU A 133 -7.21 24.88 -1.23
CA GLU A 133 -7.09 26.33 -1.04
C GLU A 133 -6.94 26.67 0.45
N GLN A 134 -7.76 26.05 1.32
CA GLN A 134 -7.66 26.27 2.77
C GLN A 134 -6.36 25.71 3.35
N LEU A 135 -5.98 24.49 2.96
CA LEU A 135 -4.78 23.83 3.49
C LEU A 135 -3.49 24.62 3.22
N LEU A 136 -3.40 25.28 2.06
CA LEU A 136 -2.25 26.11 1.70
C LEU A 136 -2.33 27.52 2.29
N ALA A 137 -3.53 28.09 2.39
CA ALA A 137 -3.73 29.41 3.01
C ALA A 137 -3.27 29.44 4.47
N ASP A 138 -3.54 28.35 5.21
CA ASP A 138 -3.25 28.25 6.65
C ASP A 138 -1.80 27.86 6.97
N ARG A 139 -0.96 27.64 5.94
CA ARG A 139 0.48 27.33 6.05
C ARG A 139 0.80 26.17 7.02
N TYR A 140 -0.06 25.15 7.06
CA TYR A 140 0.19 23.96 7.86
C TYR A 140 1.47 23.25 7.42
N ARG A 141 2.27 22.78 8.38
CA ARG A 141 3.48 21.99 8.12
C ARG A 141 3.67 20.93 9.19
N PHE A 142 3.88 19.69 8.75
CA PHE A 142 3.99 18.48 9.56
C PHE A 142 5.35 17.81 9.30
N PRO A 143 6.44 18.26 9.95
CA PRO A 143 7.79 17.83 9.61
C PRO A 143 8.13 16.40 10.09
N GLN A 144 7.38 15.83 11.03
CA GLN A 144 7.69 14.53 11.64
C GLN A 144 6.82 13.37 11.16
N VAL A 145 6.02 13.57 10.10
CA VAL A 145 5.13 12.51 9.58
C VAL A 145 5.94 11.33 9.06
N ARG A 146 5.64 10.15 9.60
CA ARG A 146 6.20 8.85 9.20
C ARG A 146 5.16 7.99 8.49
N VAL A 147 3.88 8.20 8.79
CA VAL A 147 2.74 7.47 8.24
C VAL A 147 1.86 8.47 7.51
N LEU A 148 1.77 8.35 6.19
CA LEU A 148 0.99 9.24 5.35
C LEU A 148 -0.12 8.47 4.64
N SER A 149 -1.36 8.95 4.74
CA SER A 149 -2.51 8.40 4.01
C SER A 149 -3.16 9.48 3.15
N LEU A 150 -3.23 9.23 1.85
CA LEU A 150 -3.77 10.16 0.85
C LEU A 150 -5.00 9.52 0.19
N ALA A 151 -6.19 10.00 0.55
CA ALA A 151 -7.42 9.54 -0.11
C ALA A 151 -7.65 10.26 -1.44
N LYS A 152 -7.22 11.52 -1.56
CA LYS A 152 -7.34 12.34 -2.77
C LYS A 152 -5.98 12.70 -3.36
N TYR A 153 -5.99 13.15 -4.62
CA TYR A 153 -4.79 13.72 -5.25
C TYR A 153 -4.40 14.98 -4.49
N LEU A 154 -3.11 15.15 -4.28
CA LEU A 154 -2.51 16.41 -3.91
C LEU A 154 -1.26 16.58 -4.78
N PRO A 155 -1.09 17.71 -5.49
CA PRO A 155 0.12 17.98 -6.24
C PRO A 155 1.37 17.78 -5.39
N LEU A 156 2.44 17.23 -5.97
CA LEU A 156 3.69 16.93 -5.24
C LEU A 156 4.25 18.16 -4.52
N ASP A 157 4.18 19.33 -5.14
CA ASP A 157 4.68 20.58 -4.55
C ASP A 157 3.85 20.99 -3.32
N ASN A 158 2.52 20.83 -3.38
CA ASN A 158 1.64 21.07 -2.24
C ASN A 158 1.93 20.06 -1.13
N LEU A 159 2.15 18.79 -1.47
CA LEU A 159 2.48 17.77 -0.48
C LEU A 159 3.84 18.04 0.20
N ARG A 160 4.84 18.52 -0.55
CA ARG A 160 6.15 18.92 -0.03
C ARG A 160 6.09 20.17 0.85
N ALA A 161 5.14 21.07 0.60
CA ALA A 161 4.90 22.21 1.47
C ALA A 161 4.34 21.77 2.84
N LEU A 162 3.49 20.74 2.84
CA LEU A 162 2.84 20.22 4.04
C LEU A 162 3.72 19.22 4.82
N VAL A 163 4.46 18.35 4.16
CA VAL A 163 5.11 17.18 4.78
C VAL A 163 6.56 17.04 4.33
N ASP A 164 7.46 16.72 5.27
CA ASP A 164 8.80 16.25 4.92
C ASP A 164 8.74 14.79 4.43
N LEU A 165 8.65 14.61 3.12
CA LEU A 165 8.56 13.31 2.46
C LEU A 165 9.74 12.39 2.74
N SER A 166 10.90 12.94 3.13
CA SER A 166 12.09 12.13 3.46
C SER A 166 11.93 11.32 4.75
N GLN A 167 10.99 11.70 5.62
CA GLN A 167 10.70 11.00 6.88
C GLN A 167 9.63 9.92 6.74
N VAL A 168 8.89 9.92 5.63
CA VAL A 168 7.79 8.98 5.41
C VAL A 168 8.35 7.57 5.26
N ARG A 169 7.81 6.66 6.07
CA ARG A 169 8.16 5.22 6.11
C ARG A 169 7.00 4.34 5.66
N TYR A 170 5.77 4.80 5.90
CA TYR A 170 4.54 4.16 5.46
C TYR A 170 3.72 5.13 4.61
N LEU A 171 3.29 4.67 3.43
CA LEU A 171 2.38 5.40 2.57
C LEU A 171 1.16 4.56 2.22
N LYS A 172 -0.03 5.14 2.38
CA LYS A 172 -1.27 4.67 1.77
C LYS A 172 -1.75 5.68 0.74
N ALA A 173 -1.86 5.29 -0.53
CA ALA A 173 -2.22 6.21 -1.60
C ALA A 173 -2.92 5.49 -2.77
N SER A 174 -3.49 6.26 -3.71
CA SER A 174 -3.98 5.68 -4.95
C SER A 174 -2.84 5.37 -5.93
N LEU A 175 -2.92 4.23 -6.61
CA LEU A 175 -1.84 3.70 -7.45
C LEU A 175 -1.34 4.67 -8.53
N GLU A 176 -2.24 5.34 -9.26
CA GLU A 176 -1.92 6.23 -10.39
C GLU A 176 -0.94 7.36 -10.05
N LYS A 177 -0.80 7.67 -8.76
CA LYS A 177 -0.08 8.85 -8.25
C LYS A 177 1.27 8.50 -7.66
N PHE A 178 1.47 7.25 -7.30
CA PHE A 178 2.63 6.86 -6.50
C PHE A 178 3.94 6.89 -7.29
N VAL A 179 3.91 6.66 -8.60
CA VAL A 179 5.12 6.67 -9.45
C VAL A 179 5.89 7.99 -9.35
N GLN A 180 5.18 9.12 -9.17
CA GLN A 180 5.77 10.46 -9.01
C GLN A 180 6.27 10.71 -7.58
N LEU A 181 5.73 10.00 -6.58
CA LEU A 181 6.08 10.15 -5.17
C LEU A 181 7.27 9.27 -4.76
N ALA A 182 7.47 8.14 -5.43
CA ALA A 182 8.49 7.14 -5.09
C ALA A 182 9.88 7.75 -4.89
N ASP A 183 10.29 8.65 -5.80
CA ASP A 183 11.62 9.27 -5.77
C ASP A 183 11.78 10.29 -4.62
N SER A 184 10.68 10.73 -4.01
CA SER A 184 10.68 11.70 -2.89
C SER A 184 10.67 11.06 -1.50
N MET A 185 10.53 9.72 -1.40
CA MET A 185 10.40 9.00 -0.13
C MET A 185 11.49 7.92 0.02
N PRO A 186 12.78 8.29 0.18
CA PRO A 186 13.90 7.35 0.19
C PRO A 186 13.87 6.35 1.36
N ARG A 187 13.06 6.61 2.40
CA ARG A 187 12.92 5.75 3.59
C ARG A 187 11.64 4.91 3.60
N LEU A 188 10.91 4.88 2.47
CA LEU A 188 9.67 4.13 2.36
C LEU A 188 9.93 2.64 2.52
N GLY A 189 9.49 2.09 3.65
CA GLY A 189 9.57 0.67 3.96
C GLY A 189 8.25 -0.05 3.78
N GLU A 190 7.13 0.69 3.75
CA GLU A 190 5.78 0.15 3.72
C GLU A 190 4.90 0.94 2.76
N LEU A 191 4.18 0.23 1.90
CA LEU A 191 3.40 0.83 0.83
C LEU A 191 2.07 0.09 0.65
N ALA A 192 0.97 0.84 0.73
CA ALA A 192 -0.37 0.35 0.44
C ALA A 192 -0.99 1.16 -0.70
N LEU A 193 -1.28 0.50 -1.83
CA LEU A 193 -1.85 1.14 -3.02
C LEU A 193 -3.25 0.62 -3.30
N SER A 194 -4.19 1.51 -3.60
CA SER A 194 -5.53 1.13 -4.04
C SER A 194 -5.95 1.89 -5.31
N SER A 195 -6.50 1.19 -6.30
CA SER A 195 -7.20 1.82 -7.44
C SER A 195 -8.71 1.53 -7.47
N LEU A 196 -9.21 0.82 -6.45
CA LEU A 196 -10.63 0.59 -6.22
C LEU A 196 -11.20 1.81 -5.48
N SER A 197 -12.11 2.52 -6.15
CA SER A 197 -12.91 3.63 -5.61
C SER A 197 -13.99 3.12 -4.67
#